data_AF-A0A257LI57-F1
#
_entry.id   AF-A0A257LI57-F1
#
_cell.length_a   1.000
_cell.length_b   1.000
_cell.length_c   1.000
_cell.angle_alpha   90.00
_cell.angle_beta   90.00
_cell.angle_gamma   90.00
#
_symmetry.space_group_name_H-M   'P 1'
#
loop_
_entity.id
_entity.type
_entity.pdbx_description
1 polymer ?
#
loop_
_entity_poly.entity_id
_entity_poly.type
_entity_poly.pdbx_seq_one_letter_code
_entity_poly.pdbx_strand_id
1 'polypeptide(L)'
;MTKARHGGSAYVYSLLTGYQAPPAELKEKFPASMPGATTHYNPYFANLNLAMAAPLTTDGQVTYGEGAPKPTVDQMAKDVSAFLTWTAEPKLENRKRAGTAAVIFLLIFLGLCVGAYKNVWADKKKAHA
;
A
#
# COMPACT_ATOMS: atom_id res chain seq x y z
N MET A 1 -1.54 -5.20 10.66
CA MET A 1 -2.40 -4.07 10.25
C MET A 1 -2.40 -3.84 8.75
N THR A 2 -1.26 -3.59 8.12
CA THR A 2 -1.14 -3.29 6.68
C THR A 2 -1.65 -4.42 5.76
N LYS A 3 -1.47 -5.70 6.10
CA LYS A 3 -2.08 -6.81 5.31
C LYS A 3 -3.57 -7.04 5.57
N ALA A 4 -4.12 -6.47 6.63
CA ALA A 4 -5.50 -6.70 7.07
C ALA A 4 -6.48 -5.60 6.62
N ARG A 5 -6.00 -4.63 5.82
CA ARG A 5 -6.77 -3.51 5.29
C ARG A 5 -6.45 -3.32 3.81
N HIS A 6 -7.46 -2.96 3.03
CA HIS A 6 -7.26 -2.59 1.62
C HIS A 6 -6.34 -1.37 1.52
N GLY A 7 -5.54 -1.31 0.46
CA GLY A 7 -4.54 -0.24 0.27
C GLY A 7 -3.29 -0.35 1.16
N GLY A 8 -3.29 -1.20 2.18
CA GLY A 8 -2.14 -1.54 3.01
C GLY A 8 -1.39 -0.34 3.59
N SER A 9 -0.13 -0.16 3.21
CA SER A 9 0.70 0.96 3.68
C SER A 9 0.11 2.32 3.31
N ALA A 10 -0.42 2.45 2.09
CA ALA A 10 -1.02 3.70 1.62
C ALA A 10 -2.25 4.08 2.45
N TYR A 11 -3.08 3.10 2.81
CA TYR A 11 -4.22 3.32 3.69
C TYR A 11 -3.78 3.83 5.06
N VAL A 12 -2.77 3.21 5.68
CA VAL A 12 -2.27 3.65 6.99
C VAL A 12 -1.71 5.06 6.91
N TYR A 13 -0.91 5.35 5.89
CA TYR A 13 -0.36 6.69 5.66
C TYR A 13 -1.46 7.76 5.50
N SER A 14 -2.43 7.50 4.64
CA SER A 14 -3.56 8.42 4.42
C SER A 14 -4.43 8.58 5.67
N LEU A 15 -4.62 7.50 6.45
CA LEU A 15 -5.34 7.57 7.71
C LEU A 15 -4.62 8.48 8.72
N LEU A 16 -3.30 8.35 8.86
CA LEU A 16 -2.52 9.14 9.81
C LEU A 16 -2.44 10.62 9.42
N THR A 17 -2.40 10.92 8.14
CA THR A 17 -2.28 12.30 7.61
C THR A 17 -3.62 12.97 7.30
N GLY A 18 -4.72 12.21 7.29
CA GLY A 18 -6.03 12.66 6.80
C GLY A 18 -6.97 13.26 7.84
N TYR A 19 -6.54 13.44 9.09
CA TYR A 19 -7.38 14.05 10.11
C TYR A 19 -7.71 15.51 9.75
N GLN A 20 -9.00 15.83 9.67
CA GLN A 20 -9.47 17.17 9.34
C GLN A 20 -10.87 17.44 9.90
N ALA A 21 -11.33 18.68 9.81
CA ALA A 21 -12.71 19.01 10.16
C ALA A 21 -13.69 18.44 9.11
N PRO A 22 -14.90 17.99 9.53
CA PRO A 22 -15.94 17.58 8.59
C PRO A 22 -16.32 18.74 7.64
N PRO A 23 -16.40 18.49 6.31
CA PRO A 23 -16.87 19.49 5.34
C PRO A 23 -18.26 20.02 5.69
N ALA A 24 -18.53 21.29 5.35
CA ALA A 24 -19.84 21.90 5.60
C ALA A 24 -20.99 21.17 4.88
N GLU A 25 -20.76 20.72 3.65
CA GLU A 25 -21.77 19.96 2.89
C GLU A 25 -22.14 18.62 3.54
N LEU A 26 -21.19 17.96 4.22
CA LEU A 26 -21.44 16.72 4.94
C LEU A 26 -22.39 16.97 6.12
N LYS A 27 -22.18 18.10 6.83
CA LYS A 27 -23.05 18.52 7.95
C LYS A 27 -24.48 18.77 7.49
N GLU A 28 -24.63 19.38 6.32
CA GLU A 28 -25.95 19.74 5.77
C GLU A 28 -26.68 18.52 5.20
N LYS A 29 -26.01 17.70 4.38
CA LYS A 29 -26.65 16.58 3.67
C LYS A 29 -26.77 15.32 4.51
N PHE A 30 -25.82 15.07 5.40
CA PHE A 30 -25.71 13.83 6.19
C PHE A 30 -25.34 14.10 7.65
N PRO A 31 -26.21 14.79 8.43
CA PRO A 31 -25.92 15.12 9.83
C PRO A 31 -25.70 13.89 10.71
N ALA A 32 -26.31 12.74 10.37
CA ALA A 32 -26.11 11.47 11.08
C ALA A 32 -24.69 10.88 10.90
N SER A 33 -23.95 11.30 9.86
CA SER A 33 -22.58 10.88 9.61
C SER A 33 -21.55 11.76 10.31
N MET A 34 -21.98 12.76 11.08
CA MET A 34 -21.09 13.62 11.84
C MET A 34 -20.42 12.85 13.00
N PRO A 35 -19.15 13.17 13.31
CA PRO A 35 -18.51 12.60 14.49
C PRO A 35 -19.27 12.98 15.76
N GLY A 36 -19.54 11.99 16.61
CA GLY A 36 -20.01 12.20 17.97
C GLY A 36 -18.88 12.64 18.91
N ALA A 37 -19.20 12.81 20.20
CA ALA A 37 -18.29 13.38 21.20
C ALA A 37 -16.95 12.62 21.39
N THR A 38 -16.91 11.32 21.09
CA THR A 38 -15.74 10.45 21.26
C THR A 38 -15.09 10.03 19.94
N THR A 39 -15.56 10.56 18.82
CA THR A 39 -15.10 10.18 17.49
C THR A 39 -14.58 11.37 16.71
N HIS A 40 -13.68 11.10 15.77
CA HIS A 40 -12.99 12.09 14.97
C HIS A 40 -13.24 11.85 13.49
N TYR A 41 -13.35 12.92 12.72
CA TYR A 41 -13.55 12.81 11.28
C TYR A 41 -12.26 12.45 10.55
N ASN A 42 -12.34 11.45 9.69
CA ASN A 42 -11.28 11.08 8.78
C ASN A 42 -11.87 10.52 7.46
N PRO A 43 -11.64 11.16 6.31
CA PRO A 43 -12.25 10.77 5.04
C PRO A 43 -11.79 9.39 4.54
N TYR A 44 -10.66 8.89 5.03
CA TYR A 44 -10.11 7.59 4.64
C TYR A 44 -10.69 6.43 5.46
N PHE A 45 -11.36 6.72 6.58
CA PHE A 45 -11.99 5.68 7.39
C PHE A 45 -13.40 5.35 6.85
N ALA A 46 -13.76 4.07 6.84
CA ALA A 46 -14.91 3.57 6.07
C ALA A 46 -16.26 4.23 6.42
N ASN A 47 -16.47 4.64 7.67
CA ASN A 47 -17.68 5.33 8.13
C ASN A 47 -17.43 6.81 8.46
N LEU A 48 -16.27 7.35 8.07
CA LEU A 48 -15.79 8.72 8.35
C LEU A 48 -15.53 9.05 9.84
N ASN A 49 -16.05 8.25 10.77
CA ASN A 49 -16.03 8.49 12.21
C ASN A 49 -15.14 7.49 12.93
N LEU A 50 -13.94 7.95 13.30
CA LEU A 50 -12.89 7.14 13.89
C LEU A 50 -12.72 7.46 15.38
N ALA A 51 -12.76 6.44 16.25
CA ALA A 51 -12.58 6.61 17.70
C ALA A 51 -11.14 6.93 18.14
N MET A 52 -10.18 6.91 17.21
CA MET A 52 -8.78 7.23 17.48
C MET A 52 -8.57 8.74 17.25
N ALA A 53 -8.07 9.44 18.27
CA ALA A 53 -7.61 10.82 18.12
C ALA A 53 -6.38 10.89 17.19
N ALA A 54 -6.13 12.06 16.59
CA ALA A 54 -4.99 12.26 15.70
C ALA A 54 -3.68 11.96 16.45
N PRO A 55 -2.90 10.93 16.05
CA PRO A 55 -1.72 10.52 16.79
C PRO A 55 -0.48 11.35 16.44
N LEU A 56 -0.47 12.00 15.26
CA LEU A 56 0.58 12.89 14.79
C LEU A 56 -0.03 14.28 14.62
N THR A 57 0.38 15.24 15.45
CA THR A 57 -0.23 16.58 15.48
C THR A 57 0.73 17.69 15.10
N THR A 58 2.04 17.47 15.27
CA THR A 58 3.06 18.50 15.05
C THR A 58 4.33 17.91 14.46
N ASP A 59 5.03 18.69 13.66
CA ASP A 59 6.40 18.37 13.26
C ASP A 59 7.30 18.35 14.49
N GLY A 60 8.29 17.44 14.53
CA GLY A 60 9.20 17.31 15.67
C GLY A 60 8.60 16.64 16.89
N GLN A 61 7.41 16.02 16.80
CA GLN A 61 6.79 15.29 17.91
C GLN A 61 7.66 14.14 18.43
N VAL A 62 8.56 13.61 17.59
CA VAL A 62 9.58 12.64 17.98
C VAL A 62 10.95 13.08 17.48
N THR A 63 11.99 12.70 18.21
CA THR A 63 13.38 12.94 17.84
C THR A 63 13.88 11.80 16.96
N TYR A 64 14.35 12.12 15.75
CA TYR A 64 15.04 11.15 14.89
C TYR A 64 16.54 11.12 15.18
N GLY A 65 17.21 10.01 14.84
CA GLY A 65 18.67 9.89 14.96
C GLY A 65 19.42 10.81 14.00
N GLU A 66 20.72 10.97 14.25
CA GLU A 66 21.57 11.82 13.41
C GLU A 66 21.56 11.39 11.93
N GLY A 67 21.54 12.37 11.02
CA GLY A 67 21.49 12.14 9.57
C GLY A 67 20.10 11.76 9.02
N ALA A 68 19.10 11.57 9.86
CA ALA A 68 17.73 11.32 9.41
C ALA A 68 17.06 12.58 8.86
N PRO A 69 16.06 12.44 7.97
CA PRO A 69 15.23 13.57 7.53
C PRO A 69 14.54 14.26 8.71
N LYS A 70 14.08 15.50 8.50
CA LYS A 70 13.29 16.21 9.51
C LYS A 70 12.03 15.40 9.84
N PRO A 71 11.69 15.19 11.13
CA PRO A 71 10.51 14.44 11.56
C PRO A 71 9.22 15.26 11.36
N THR A 72 8.84 15.50 10.11
CA THR A 72 7.56 16.11 9.77
C THR A 72 6.42 15.09 9.91
N VAL A 73 5.17 15.55 10.02
CA VAL A 73 4.01 14.64 10.07
C VAL A 73 3.97 13.70 8.87
N ASP A 74 4.27 14.21 7.67
CA ASP A 74 4.39 13.41 6.44
C ASP A 74 5.48 12.33 6.55
N GLN A 75 6.67 12.70 7.03
CA GLN A 75 7.79 11.78 7.18
C GLN A 75 7.50 10.70 8.22
N MET A 76 7.00 11.10 9.40
CA MET A 76 6.62 10.16 10.46
C MET A 76 5.54 9.17 10.01
N ALA A 77 4.53 9.65 9.29
CA ALA A 77 3.48 8.79 8.75
C ALA A 77 4.03 7.78 7.73
N LYS A 78 4.97 8.19 6.87
CA LYS A 78 5.65 7.29 5.91
C LYS A 78 6.44 6.22 6.63
N ASP A 79 7.25 6.62 7.62
CA ASP A 79 8.14 5.71 8.34
C ASP A 79 7.36 4.67 9.15
N VAL A 80 6.32 5.10 9.88
CA VAL A 80 5.43 4.18 10.62
C VAL A 80 4.71 3.23 9.67
N SER A 81 4.22 3.72 8.53
CA SER A 81 3.54 2.87 7.54
C SER A 81 4.48 1.84 6.91
N ALA A 82 5.73 2.22 6.63
CA ALA A 82 6.76 1.32 6.15
C ALA A 82 7.11 0.26 7.21
N PHE A 83 7.32 0.67 8.45
CA PHE A 83 7.59 -0.24 9.57
C PHE A 83 6.44 -1.23 9.79
N LEU A 84 5.19 -0.77 9.78
CA LEU A 84 4.01 -1.64 9.90
C LEU A 84 3.84 -2.58 8.69
N THR A 85 4.40 -2.24 7.53
CA THR A 85 4.44 -3.13 6.36
C THR A 85 5.47 -4.22 6.55
N TRP A 86 6.68 -3.86 7.00
CA TRP A 86 7.72 -4.81 7.32
C TRP A 86 7.30 -5.79 8.42
N THR A 87 6.70 -5.31 9.52
CA THR A 87 6.21 -6.21 10.59
C THR A 87 5.12 -7.17 10.10
N ALA A 88 4.27 -6.75 9.15
CA ALA A 88 3.27 -7.62 8.54
C ALA A 88 3.86 -8.59 7.50
N GLU A 89 5.03 -8.29 6.94
CA GLU A 89 5.68 -9.10 5.92
C GLU A 89 7.22 -9.07 6.01
N PRO A 90 7.82 -9.71 7.02
CA PRO A 90 9.27 -9.63 7.25
C PRO A 90 10.11 -10.30 6.15
N LYS A 91 9.48 -11.17 5.34
CA LYS A 91 10.11 -11.90 4.22
C LYS A 91 9.89 -11.22 2.86
N LEU A 92 9.36 -9.98 2.83
CA LEU A 92 9.00 -9.29 1.60
C LEU A 92 10.16 -9.19 0.60
N GLU A 93 11.34 -8.78 1.06
CA GLU A 93 12.53 -8.63 0.22
C GLU A 93 13.00 -9.98 -0.35
N ASN A 94 13.09 -11.00 0.51
CA ASN A 94 13.47 -12.35 0.08
C ASN A 94 12.48 -12.92 -0.96
N ARG A 95 11.18 -12.71 -0.76
CA ARG A 95 10.14 -13.13 -1.70
C ARG A 95 10.27 -12.40 -3.03
N LYS A 96 10.47 -11.07 -3.01
CA LYS A 96 10.65 -10.28 -4.24
C LYS A 96 11.89 -10.74 -5.01
N ARG A 97 13.02 -10.93 -4.32
CA ARG A 97 14.26 -11.40 -4.93
C ARG A 97 14.08 -12.76 -5.61
N ALA A 98 13.49 -13.74 -4.90
CA ALA A 98 13.21 -15.06 -5.47
C ALA A 98 12.19 -14.98 -6.63
N GLY A 99 11.15 -14.16 -6.48
CA GLY A 99 10.13 -13.92 -7.50
C GLY A 99 10.71 -13.34 -8.78
N THR A 100 11.59 -12.34 -8.70
CA THR A 100 12.27 -11.77 -9.87
C THR A 100 13.08 -12.82 -10.62
N ALA A 101 13.86 -13.64 -9.91
CA ALA A 101 14.60 -14.75 -10.51
C ALA A 101 13.67 -15.76 -11.20
N ALA A 102 12.55 -16.11 -10.56
CA ALA A 102 11.55 -17.03 -11.12
C ALA A 102 10.89 -16.47 -12.39
N VAL A 103 10.53 -15.18 -12.42
CA VAL A 103 9.94 -14.53 -13.62
C VAL A 103 10.93 -14.54 -14.78
N ILE A 104 12.20 -14.21 -14.54
CA ILE A 104 13.24 -14.25 -15.59
C ILE A 104 13.37 -15.67 -16.15
N PHE A 105 13.45 -16.67 -15.28
CA PHE A 105 13.49 -18.07 -15.68
C PHE A 105 12.27 -18.46 -16.54
N LEU A 106 11.05 -18.10 -16.10
CA LEU A 106 9.83 -18.42 -16.82
C LEU A 106 9.75 -17.75 -18.20
N LEU A 107 10.26 -16.52 -18.36
CA LEU A 107 10.33 -15.86 -19.67
C LEU A 107 11.26 -16.59 -20.64
N ILE A 108 12.44 -17.00 -20.16
CA ILE A 108 13.39 -17.79 -20.96
C ILE A 108 12.77 -19.14 -21.31
N PHE A 109 12.22 -19.84 -20.32
CA PHE A 109 11.59 -21.14 -20.49
C PHE A 109 10.42 -21.08 -21.50
N LEU A 110 9.57 -20.06 -21.39
CA LEU A 110 8.49 -19.82 -22.35
C LEU A 110 9.03 -19.63 -23.78
N GLY A 111 10.09 -18.84 -23.94
CA GLY A 111 10.76 -18.67 -25.23
C GLY A 111 11.27 -19.99 -25.83
N LEU A 112 11.90 -20.83 -25.00
CA LEU A 112 12.36 -22.16 -25.39
C LEU A 112 11.20 -23.09 -25.75
N CYS A 113 10.11 -23.10 -24.97
CA CYS A 113 8.92 -23.89 -25.27
C CYS A 113 8.27 -23.47 -26.60
N VAL A 114 8.14 -22.16 -26.86
CA VAL A 114 7.62 -21.65 -28.13
C VAL A 114 8.55 -22.02 -29.29
N GLY A 115 9.86 -21.93 -29.09
CA GLY A 115 10.86 -22.36 -30.06
C GLY A 115 10.75 -23.86 -30.39
N ALA A 116 10.70 -24.71 -29.36
CA ALA A 116 10.52 -26.15 -29.50
C ALA A 116 9.21 -26.51 -30.20
N TYR A 117 8.10 -25.86 -29.81
CA TYR A 117 6.80 -26.04 -30.47
C TYR A 117 6.86 -25.68 -31.96
N LYS A 118 7.44 -24.53 -32.31
CA LYS A 118 7.60 -24.11 -33.72
C LYS A 118 8.47 -25.09 -34.51
N ASN A 119 9.52 -25.63 -33.90
CA ASN A 119 10.41 -26.60 -34.54
C ASN A 119 9.69 -27.93 -34.82
N VAL A 120 9.05 -28.53 -33.81
CA VAL A 120 8.34 -29.82 -33.94
C VAL A 120 7.20 -29.75 -34.97
N TRP A 121 6.50 -28.61 -35.05
CA TRP A 121 5.35 -28.45 -35.94
C TRP A 121 5.69 -27.81 -37.29
N ALA A 122 6.98 -27.58 -37.59
CA ALA A 122 7.41 -26.95 -38.83
C ALA A 122 7.04 -27.79 -40.08
N ASP A 123 7.24 -29.10 -40.01
CA ASP A 123 6.99 -30.01 -41.14
C ASP A 123 5.50 -30.19 -41.43
N LYS A 124 4.67 -30.25 -40.38
CA LYS A 124 3.20 -30.33 -40.52
C LYS A 124 2.61 -29.08 -41.16
N LYS A 125 3.23 -27.91 -40.97
CA LYS A 125 2.77 -26.66 -41.62
C LYS A 125 3.17 -26.56 -43.09
N LYS A 126 4.29 -27.16 -43.51
CA LYS A 126 4.73 -27.16 -44.91
C LYS A 126 3.96 -28.13 -45.81
N ALA A 127 3.40 -29.21 -45.26
CA ALA A 127 2.67 -30.22 -46.03
C ALA A 127 1.29 -29.79 -46.56
N HIS A 128 0.81 -28.60 -46.18
CA HIS A 128 -0.50 -28.05 -46.59
C HIS A 128 -0.39 -26.70 -47.35
N ALA A 129 0.83 -26.28 -47.71
CA ALA A 129 1.11 -25.10 -48.53
C ALA A 129 1.70 -25.52 -49.88
#